data_AF-A0A194WV04-F1
#
_entry.id   AF-A0A194WV04-F1
#
_cell.length_a   1.000
_cell.length_b   1.000
_cell.length_c   1.000
_cell.angle_alpha   90.00
_cell.angle_beta   90.00
_cell.angle_gamma   90.00
#
_symmetry.space_group_name_H-M   'P 1'
#
loop_
_entity.id
_entity.type
_entity.pdbx_description
1 polymer ?
#
loop_
_entity_poly.entity_id
_entity_poly.type
_entity_poly.pdbx_seq_one_letter_code
_entity_poly.pdbx_strand_id
1 'polypeptide(L)'
;FIFLSSLSGIYGSVSQSNYAAGNTFQDAMAQYWIFHGEKTISFNLGWMRTIGIIVENEEYQRVREMGADMNQIEEEELMALLDIYCDPAHPIFPPSRSQLLVGVVTPRDFHFLPV
;
A
#
# COMPACT_ATOMS: atom_id res chain seq x y z
N PHE A 1 15.95 -0.91 2.59
CA PHE A 1 15.26 -0.65 1.32
C PHE A 1 13.76 -0.50 1.57
N ILE A 2 13.05 0.30 0.78
CA ILE A 2 11.60 0.47 0.91
C ILE A 2 10.94 0.11 -0.43
N PHE A 3 9.99 -0.81 -0.40
CA PHE A 3 9.11 -1.08 -1.53
C PHE A 3 7.83 -0.26 -1.40
N LEU A 4 7.41 0.38 -2.48
CA LEU A 4 6.12 1.04 -2.61
C LEU A 4 5.18 0.09 -3.36
N SER A 5 4.47 -0.72 -2.59
CA SER A 5 3.47 -1.68 -3.03
C SER A 5 2.06 -1.06 -2.92
N SER A 6 1.02 -1.85 -3.16
CA SER A 6 -0.37 -1.40 -3.07
C SER A 6 -1.24 -2.46 -2.42
N LEU A 7 -2.24 -1.99 -1.66
CA LEU A 7 -3.31 -2.83 -1.10
C LEU A 7 -4.06 -3.65 -2.15
N SER A 8 -3.99 -3.30 -3.43
CA SER A 8 -4.47 -4.13 -4.54
C SER A 8 -3.82 -5.52 -4.61
N GLY A 9 -2.58 -5.68 -4.10
CA GLY A 9 -1.93 -6.99 -3.94
C GLY A 9 -2.55 -7.86 -2.84
N ILE A 10 -3.26 -7.24 -1.90
CA ILE A 10 -3.87 -7.91 -0.74
C ILE A 10 -5.36 -8.19 -0.97
N TYR A 11 -6.12 -7.17 -1.39
CA TYR A 11 -7.56 -7.29 -1.62
C TYR A 11 -7.91 -7.80 -3.02
N GLY A 12 -7.03 -7.56 -3.99
CA GLY A 12 -7.34 -7.68 -5.40
C GLY A 12 -8.17 -6.49 -5.89
N SER A 13 -7.87 -6.02 -7.10
CA SER A 13 -8.69 -5.02 -7.79
C SER A 13 -9.03 -5.53 -9.19
N VAL A 14 -10.25 -5.23 -9.66
CA VAL A 14 -10.75 -5.68 -10.96
C VAL A 14 -9.81 -5.21 -12.07
N SER A 15 -9.47 -6.10 -13.00
CA SER A 15 -8.57 -5.83 -14.13
C SER A 15 -7.12 -5.48 -13.78
N GLN A 16 -6.67 -5.71 -12.54
CA GLN A 16 -5.33 -5.35 -12.05
C GLN A 16 -4.50 -6.58 -11.60
N SER A 17 -4.72 -7.77 -12.19
CA SER A 17 -4.04 -9.00 -11.74
C SER A 17 -2.52 -8.97 -11.96
N ASN A 18 -2.05 -8.35 -13.05
CA ASN A 18 -0.63 -8.14 -13.32
C ASN A 18 0.01 -7.16 -12.31
N TYR A 19 -0.69 -6.08 -11.98
CA TYR A 19 -0.27 -5.10 -10.98
C TYR A 19 -0.20 -5.74 -9.58
N ALA A 20 -1.26 -6.45 -9.18
CA ALA A 20 -1.33 -7.18 -7.92
C ALA A 20 -0.21 -8.23 -7.77
N ALA A 21 0.14 -8.93 -8.86
CA ALA A 21 1.26 -9.88 -8.85
C ALA A 21 2.61 -9.20 -8.58
N GLY A 22 2.84 -8.02 -9.18
CA GLY A 22 4.04 -7.22 -8.92
C GLY A 22 4.13 -6.75 -7.46
N ASN A 23 3.03 -6.24 -6.92
CA ASN A 23 2.92 -5.81 -5.52
C ASN A 23 3.17 -6.98 -4.54
N THR A 24 2.52 -8.12 -4.78
CA THR A 24 2.72 -9.34 -3.96
C THR A 24 4.16 -9.84 -4.02
N PHE A 25 4.83 -9.72 -5.17
CA PHE A 25 6.26 -10.04 -5.28
C PHE A 25 7.11 -9.12 -4.40
N GLN A 26 6.86 -7.81 -4.40
CA GLN A 26 7.57 -6.86 -3.54
C GLN A 26 7.37 -7.18 -2.06
N ASP A 27 6.16 -7.54 -1.66
CA ASP A 27 5.83 -7.95 -0.30
C ASP A 27 6.62 -9.19 0.15
N ALA A 28 6.68 -10.21 -0.70
CA ALA A 28 7.46 -11.42 -0.47
C ALA A 28 8.96 -11.12 -0.46
N MET A 29 9.44 -10.22 -1.33
CA MET A 29 10.84 -9.80 -1.37
C MET A 29 11.26 -9.07 -0.10
N ALA A 30 10.39 -8.20 0.43
CA ALA A 30 10.62 -7.53 1.70
C ALA A 30 10.76 -8.54 2.85
N GLN A 31 9.88 -9.54 2.89
CA GLN A 31 9.96 -10.62 3.86
C GLN A 31 11.26 -11.42 3.74
N TYR A 32 11.64 -11.77 2.51
CA TYR A 32 12.86 -12.50 2.20
C TYR A 32 14.11 -11.74 2.66
N TRP A 33 14.20 -10.43 2.40
CA TRP A 33 15.33 -9.60 2.83
C TRP A 33 15.43 -9.48 4.35
N ILE A 34 14.32 -9.26 5.04
CA ILE A 34 14.31 -9.24 6.51
C ILE A 34 14.78 -10.58 7.08
N PHE A 35 14.34 -11.70 6.50
CA PHE A 35 14.78 -13.04 6.92
C PHE A 35 16.31 -13.22 6.80
N HIS A 36 16.94 -12.53 5.85
CA HIS A 36 18.39 -12.53 5.65
C HIS A 36 19.14 -11.44 6.46
N GLY A 37 18.45 -10.73 7.37
CA GLY A 37 19.05 -9.72 8.23
C GLY A 37 19.15 -8.32 7.60
N GLU A 38 18.50 -8.10 6.45
CA GLU A 38 18.49 -6.80 5.79
C GLU A 38 17.35 -5.91 6.29
N LYS A 39 17.60 -4.60 6.43
CA LYS A 39 16.57 -3.63 6.81
C LYS A 39 15.70 -3.30 5.61
N THR A 40 14.50 -3.88 5.56
CA THR A 40 13.55 -3.68 4.46
C THR A 40 12.11 -3.59 4.94
N ILE A 41 11.25 -2.89 4.20
CA ILE A 41 9.79 -2.93 4.38
C ILE A 41 9.06 -2.73 3.05
N SER A 42 7.86 -3.29 2.94
CA SER A 42 6.89 -3.00 1.88
C SER A 42 5.73 -2.18 2.43
N PHE A 43 5.45 -1.03 1.83
CA PHE A 43 4.26 -0.23 2.11
C PHE A 43 3.17 -0.62 1.12
N ASN A 44 2.14 -1.31 1.59
CA ASN A 44 0.93 -1.56 0.82
C ASN A 44 0.01 -0.36 0.99
N LEU A 45 0.08 0.53 0.00
CA LEU A 45 -0.60 1.81 0.00
C LEU A 45 -1.99 1.71 -0.65
N GLY A 46 -2.95 2.42 -0.06
CA GLY A 46 -4.24 2.74 -0.68
C GLY A 46 -4.11 3.80 -1.77
N TRP A 47 -5.22 4.46 -2.10
CA TRP A 47 -5.24 5.47 -3.16
C TRP A 47 -4.54 6.76 -2.71
N MET A 48 -3.41 7.14 -3.33
CA MET A 48 -2.81 8.46 -3.10
C MET A 48 -3.79 9.55 -3.54
N ARG A 49 -4.15 10.47 -2.63
CA ARG A 49 -5.14 11.51 -2.90
C ARG A 49 -4.60 12.66 -3.74
N THR A 50 -3.41 13.14 -3.38
CA THR A 50 -2.92 14.47 -3.75
C THR A 50 -1.79 14.42 -4.79
N ILE A 51 -1.17 13.26 -4.96
CA ILE A 51 -0.03 13.04 -5.87
C ILE A 51 -0.14 11.70 -6.60
N GLY A 52 0.51 11.59 -7.76
CA GLY A 52 0.62 10.34 -8.55
C GLY A 52 -0.39 10.22 -9.70
N ILE A 53 -0.26 9.11 -10.46
CA ILE A 53 -0.94 8.90 -11.76
C ILE A 53 -2.47 8.96 -11.70
N ILE A 54 -3.05 8.71 -10.52
CA ILE A 54 -4.49 8.77 -10.30
C ILE A 54 -4.99 10.21 -10.41
N VAL A 55 -4.24 11.20 -9.90
CA VAL A 55 -4.59 12.63 -10.02
C VAL A 55 -4.52 13.10 -11.47
N GLU A 56 -3.63 12.51 -12.27
CA GLU A 56 -3.30 12.97 -13.62
C GLU A 56 -4.13 12.29 -14.74
N ASN A 57 -4.90 11.24 -14.43
CA ASN A 57 -5.62 10.46 -15.44
C ASN A 57 -7.09 10.20 -15.07
N GLU A 58 -8.01 10.75 -15.87
CA GLU A 58 -9.46 10.64 -15.70
C GLU A 58 -9.99 9.19 -15.67
N GLU A 59 -9.30 8.24 -16.31
CA GLU A 59 -9.70 6.83 -16.31
C GLU A 59 -9.44 6.18 -14.94
N TYR A 60 -8.30 6.50 -14.32
CA TYR A 60 -7.99 6.07 -12.95
C TYR A 60 -8.86 6.76 -11.92
N GLN A 61 -9.28 8.01 -12.16
CA GLN A 61 -10.28 8.69 -11.33
C GLN A 61 -11.63 7.97 -11.35
N ARG A 62 -12.08 7.50 -12.52
CA ARG A 62 -13.33 6.72 -12.64
C ARG A 62 -13.22 5.36 -11.95
N VAL A 63 -12.10 4.65 -12.11
CA VAL A 63 -11.88 3.38 -11.40
C VAL A 63 -11.85 3.60 -9.89
N ARG A 64 -11.26 4.70 -9.41
CA ARG A 64 -11.27 5.11 -8.00
C ARG A 64 -12.69 5.41 -7.49
N GLU A 65 -13.51 6.13 -8.26
CA GLU A 65 -14.88 6.47 -7.86
C GLU A 65 -15.80 5.25 -7.80
N MET A 66 -15.53 4.24 -8.63
CA MET A 66 -16.28 2.98 -8.64
C MET A 66 -15.74 1.95 -7.64
N GLY A 67 -14.44 1.98 -7.35
CA GLY A 67 -13.75 1.11 -6.41
C GLY A 67 -13.60 1.76 -5.04
N ALA A 68 -14.63 1.64 -4.19
CA ALA A 68 -14.51 1.96 -2.76
C ALA A 68 -13.71 0.88 -2.00
N ASP A 69 -12.69 0.30 -2.63
CA ASP A 69 -11.96 -0.88 -2.14
C ASP A 69 -10.80 -0.54 -1.19
N MET A 70 -10.35 0.72 -1.17
CA MET A 70 -9.25 1.22 -0.34
C MET A 70 -9.51 2.67 0.07
N ASN A 71 -9.10 3.05 1.27
CA ASN A 71 -9.13 4.42 1.75
C ASN A 71 -8.03 5.25 1.07
N GLN A 72 -8.29 6.55 0.96
CA GLN A 72 -7.31 7.50 0.46
C GLN A 72 -6.22 7.74 1.49
N ILE A 73 -4.99 7.92 1.01
CA ILE A 73 -3.83 8.28 1.81
C ILE A 73 -3.28 9.62 1.32
N GLU A 74 -2.89 10.45 2.27
CA GLU A 74 -2.34 11.78 2.00
C GLU A 74 -0.81 11.70 1.80
N GLU A 75 -0.24 12.72 1.16
CA GLU A 75 1.22 12.80 1.00
C GLU A 75 1.94 12.84 2.36
N GLU A 76 1.38 13.57 3.32
CA GLU A 76 1.93 13.70 4.67
C GLU A 76 2.01 12.35 5.39
N GLU A 77 1.07 11.43 5.12
CA GLU A 77 1.09 10.09 5.68
C GLU A 77 2.25 9.27 5.09
N LEU A 78 2.44 9.32 3.76
CA LEU A 78 3.60 8.69 3.13
C LEU A 78 4.93 9.27 3.64
N MET A 79 5.02 10.60 3.77
CA MET A 79 6.22 11.26 4.29
C MET A 79 6.51 10.85 5.74
N ALA A 80 5.49 10.76 6.59
CA ALA A 80 5.65 10.26 7.96
C ALA A 80 6.14 8.80 8.00
N LEU A 81 5.68 7.94 7.08
CA LEU A 81 6.20 6.57 6.96
C LEU A 81 7.68 6.57 6.56
N LEU A 82 8.07 7.42 5.61
CA LEU A 82 9.46 7.54 5.20
C LEU A 82 10.34 8.02 6.36
N ASP A 83 9.90 9.02 7.13
CA ASP A 83 10.64 9.50 8.31
C ASP A 83 10.88 8.37 9.32
N ILE A 84 9.87 7.53 9.58
CA ILE A 84 9.97 6.40 10.52
C ILE A 84 10.92 5.31 10.01
N TYR A 85 10.77 4.89 8.75
CA TYR A 85 11.47 3.70 8.23
C TYR A 85 12.82 4.01 7.57
N CYS A 86 13.11 5.27 7.24
CA CYS A 86 14.43 5.73 6.81
C CYS A 86 15.36 6.09 7.98
N ASP A 87 14.84 6.28 9.21
CA ASP A 87 15.68 6.52 10.39
C ASP A 87 16.67 5.36 10.60
N PRO A 88 18.00 5.58 10.53
CA PRO A 88 19.00 4.53 10.75
C PRO A 88 18.91 3.86 12.12
N ALA A 89 18.43 4.56 13.14
CA ALA A 89 18.25 4.02 14.49
C ALA A 89 17.05 3.08 14.62
N HIS A 90 16.15 3.07 13.64
CA HIS A 90 14.97 2.21 13.66
C HIS A 90 15.36 0.73 13.51
N PRO A 91 14.88 -0.16 14.39
CA PRO A 91 15.29 -1.57 14.41
C PRO A 91 14.77 -2.33 13.19
N ILE A 92 15.41 -3.45 12.88
CA ILE A 92 14.89 -4.44 11.93
C ILE A 92 13.78 -5.22 12.64
N PHE A 93 12.59 -5.24 12.02
CA PHE A 93 11.45 -6.01 12.52
C PHE A 93 11.55 -7.49 12.12
N PRO A 94 10.83 -8.41 12.79
CA PRO A 94 10.74 -9.78 12.32
C PRO A 94 10.07 -9.87 10.93
N PRO A 95 10.31 -10.95 10.15
CA PRO A 95 9.70 -11.13 8.83
C PRO A 95 8.17 -11.09 8.83
N SER A 96 7.50 -11.37 9.96
CA SER A 96 6.05 -11.24 10.10
C SER A 96 5.54 -9.80 10.08
N ARG A 97 6.43 -8.82 10.16
CA ARG A 97 6.15 -7.37 10.10
C ARG A 97 6.86 -6.70 8.91
N SER A 98 7.07 -7.45 7.83
CA SER A 98 7.70 -6.94 6.60
C SER A 98 6.81 -6.06 5.74
N GLN A 99 5.52 -5.97 6.09
CA GLN A 99 4.50 -5.25 5.33
C GLN A 99 3.74 -4.30 6.25
N LEU A 100 3.41 -3.12 5.74
CA LEU A 100 2.50 -2.17 6.35
C LEU A 100 1.30 -1.97 5.45
N LEU A 101 0.10 -2.05 6.01
CA LEU A 101 -1.16 -1.83 5.27
C LEU A 101 -1.69 -0.45 5.63
N VAL A 102 -1.77 0.47 4.66
CA VAL A 102 -2.14 1.88 4.89
C VAL A 102 -3.25 2.26 3.93
N GLY A 103 -4.36 2.79 4.45
CA GLY A 103 -5.58 2.98 3.66
C GLY A 103 -6.47 1.73 3.60
N VAL A 104 -6.41 0.87 4.61
CA VAL A 104 -7.31 -0.29 4.74
C VAL A 104 -8.75 0.18 4.95
N VAL A 105 -9.69 -0.41 4.21
CA VAL A 105 -11.13 -0.27 4.47
C VAL A 105 -11.61 -1.37 5.42
N THR A 106 -12.58 -1.03 6.24
CA THR A 106 -13.22 -1.92 7.20
C THR A 106 -14.70 -2.07 6.88
N PRO A 107 -15.39 -3.12 7.38
CA PRO A 107 -16.83 -3.25 7.19
C PRO A 107 -17.65 -2.03 7.63
N ARG A 108 -17.13 -1.22 8.56
CA ARG A 108 -17.76 0.03 9.00
C ARG A 108 -17.85 1.05 7.87
N ASP A 109 -16.86 1.09 6.99
CA ASP A 109 -16.79 2.06 5.90
C ASP A 109 -17.85 1.77 4.81
N PHE A 110 -18.28 0.51 4.72
CA PHE A 110 -19.36 0.08 3.83
C PHE A 110 -20.75 0.14 4.48
N HIS A 111 -20.84 0.34 5.80
CA HIS A 111 -22.11 0.22 6.53
C HIS A 111 -23.19 1.23 6.05
N PHE A 112 -22.77 2.36 5.50
CA PHE A 112 -23.66 3.42 5.02
C PHE A 112 -23.86 3.45 3.51
N LEU A 113 -23.25 2.51 2.76
CA LEU A 113 -23.44 2.44 1.31
C LEU A 113 -24.73 1.67 1.01
N PRO A 114 -25.65 2.23 0.21
CA PRO A 114 -26.84 1.50 -0.21
C PRO A 114 -26.42 0.29 -1.06
N VAL A 115 -27.00 -0.87 -0.73
CA VAL A 115 -26.80 -2.15 -1.43
C VAL A 115 -27.36 -2.09 -2.85
#